data_AF-A2G531-F1
#
_entry.id   AF-A2G531-F1
#
_cell.length_a   1.000
_cell.length_b   1.000
_cell.length_c   1.000
_cell.angle_alpha   90.00
_cell.angle_beta   90.00
_cell.angle_gamma   90.00
#
_symmetry.space_group_name_H-M   'P 1'
#
loop_
_entity.id
_entity.type
_entity.pdbx_description
1 polymer ?
#
loop_
_entity_poly.entity_id
_entity_poly.type
_entity_poly.pdbx_seq_one_letter_code
_entity_poly.pdbx_strand_id
1 'polypeptide(L)'
;MFSGGSFINFTIPDKITYIGNNAFARCRSLTNFIFPDKITYIRNNTFEQCTSLTNIIILGKSVSIGYRAFYSCTSLTNFTTLGSISYLGRESFSFCGLTNFTILVNALIIEMDAFSDLPNLTSITFIGSINSINNYAFHHCTSLTNVTIIGSVTSIGKEAFSWFTSLTNIAITGNVNSIGDRAFYILQTNKCYNHRKYNIYWKRSI
;
A
#
# COMPACT_ATOMS: atom_id res chain seq x y z
N MET A 1 -24.49 6.45 -7.52
CA MET A 1 -23.18 7.07 -7.19
C MET A 1 -23.38 7.88 -5.92
N PHE A 2 -22.60 7.63 -4.86
CA PHE A 2 -22.74 8.28 -3.54
C PHE A 2 -21.68 9.37 -3.30
N SER A 3 -20.89 9.72 -4.31
CA SER A 3 -19.81 10.70 -4.20
C SER A 3 -20.26 12.02 -3.56
N GLY A 4 -19.45 12.54 -2.64
CA GLY A 4 -19.76 13.76 -1.87
C GLY A 4 -20.81 13.56 -0.77
N GLY A 5 -21.28 12.33 -0.54
CA GLY A 5 -22.29 12.04 0.46
C GLY A 5 -21.82 12.26 1.90
N SER A 6 -22.75 12.56 2.80
CA SER A 6 -22.52 12.83 4.23
C SER A 6 -22.82 11.62 5.14
N PHE A 7 -22.87 10.42 4.58
CA PHE A 7 -23.18 9.21 5.33
C PHE A 7 -22.05 8.86 6.31
N ILE A 8 -22.39 8.56 7.56
CA ILE A 8 -21.43 8.12 8.58
C ILE A 8 -21.18 6.60 8.48
N ASN A 9 -22.27 5.85 8.29
CA ASN A 9 -22.30 4.40 8.18
C ASN A 9 -22.89 4.00 6.84
N PHE A 10 -22.24 3.07 6.14
CA PHE A 10 -22.74 2.50 4.89
C PHE A 10 -22.59 0.99 4.92
N THR A 11 -23.71 0.27 4.86
CA THR A 11 -23.73 -1.19 4.79
C THR A 11 -24.09 -1.61 3.38
N ILE A 12 -23.25 -2.44 2.77
CA ILE A 12 -23.51 -3.04 1.48
C ILE A 12 -24.36 -4.32 1.66
N PRO A 13 -25.44 -4.51 0.90
CA PRO A 13 -26.13 -5.80 0.84
C PRO A 13 -25.24 -6.92 0.24
N ASP A 14 -25.29 -8.13 0.79
CA ASP A 14 -24.45 -9.29 0.38
C ASP A 14 -24.58 -9.73 -1.09
N LYS A 15 -25.60 -9.21 -1.79
CA LYS A 15 -25.82 -9.47 -3.22
C LYS A 15 -25.03 -8.54 -4.14
N ILE A 16 -24.43 -7.47 -3.60
CA ILE A 16 -23.66 -6.53 -4.40
C ILE A 16 -22.32 -7.18 -4.78
N THR A 17 -22.10 -7.29 -6.09
CA THR A 17 -20.87 -7.80 -6.70
C THR A 17 -20.06 -6.70 -7.39
N TYR A 18 -20.57 -5.45 -7.38
CA TYR A 18 -20.02 -4.37 -8.16
C TYR A 18 -20.14 -3.02 -7.43
N ILE A 19 -19.02 -2.32 -7.30
CA ILE A 19 -18.93 -0.93 -6.85
C ILE A 19 -18.17 -0.14 -7.92
N GLY A 20 -18.78 0.91 -8.46
CA GLY A 20 -18.25 1.68 -9.58
C GLY A 20 -17.03 2.54 -9.23
N ASN A 21 -16.39 3.09 -10.27
CA ASN A 21 -15.41 4.17 -10.09
C ASN A 21 -16.07 5.35 -9.34
N ASN A 22 -15.32 6.05 -8.51
CA ASN A 22 -15.78 7.21 -7.73
C ASN A 22 -17.00 6.96 -6.82
N ALA A 23 -17.40 5.70 -6.56
CA ALA A 23 -18.70 5.41 -5.94
C ALA A 23 -18.92 6.13 -4.60
N PHE A 24 -17.86 6.30 -3.81
CA PHE A 24 -17.85 6.99 -2.52
C PHE A 24 -16.80 8.11 -2.47
N ALA A 25 -16.28 8.58 -3.60
CA ALA A 25 -15.28 9.65 -3.62
C ALA A 25 -15.82 10.88 -2.86
N ARG A 26 -15.00 11.48 -2.01
CA ARG A 26 -15.31 12.66 -1.18
C ARG A 26 -16.45 12.45 -0.19
N CYS A 27 -16.76 11.21 0.20
CA CYS A 27 -17.65 10.94 1.33
C CYS A 27 -16.92 11.26 2.65
N ARG A 28 -16.78 12.56 2.96
CA ARG A 28 -15.95 13.06 4.07
C ARG A 28 -16.51 12.75 5.45
N SER A 29 -17.71 12.21 5.55
CA SER A 29 -18.29 11.74 6.83
C SER A 29 -18.21 10.23 7.01
N LEU A 30 -17.90 9.46 5.96
CA LEU A 30 -17.86 8.00 6.01
C LEU A 30 -16.69 7.57 6.90
N THR A 31 -16.97 6.79 7.93
CA THR A 31 -15.96 6.39 8.93
C THR A 31 -15.48 4.96 8.74
N ASN A 32 -16.37 4.05 8.35
CA ASN A 32 -16.07 2.63 8.26
C ASN A 32 -16.70 2.04 7.00
N PHE A 33 -16.03 1.07 6.39
CA PHE A 33 -16.61 0.34 5.27
C PHE A 33 -16.12 -1.11 5.20
N ILE A 34 -17.07 -2.02 5.00
CA ILE A 34 -16.82 -3.46 4.90
C ILE A 34 -17.19 -3.91 3.49
N PHE A 35 -16.21 -4.43 2.77
CA PHE A 35 -16.41 -5.05 1.47
C PHE A 35 -16.84 -6.51 1.64
N PRO A 36 -17.97 -6.93 1.03
CA PRO A 36 -18.39 -8.32 1.05
C PRO A 36 -17.42 -9.22 0.25
N ASP A 37 -17.51 -10.52 0.49
CA ASP A 37 -16.59 -11.54 0.00
C ASP A 37 -16.52 -11.66 -1.54
N LYS A 38 -17.60 -11.26 -2.23
CA LYS A 38 -17.69 -11.27 -3.70
C LYS A 38 -16.99 -10.10 -4.39
N ILE A 39 -16.55 -9.08 -3.66
CA ILE A 39 -15.83 -7.95 -4.27
C ILE A 39 -14.36 -8.33 -4.45
N THR A 40 -13.98 -8.49 -5.73
CA THR A 40 -12.60 -8.81 -6.14
C THR A 40 -11.82 -7.61 -6.66
N TYR A 41 -12.48 -6.46 -6.86
CA TYR A 41 -11.85 -5.25 -7.36
C TYR A 41 -12.44 -4.00 -6.70
N ILE A 42 -11.58 -3.21 -6.04
CA ILE A 42 -11.89 -1.85 -5.58
C ILE A 42 -11.48 -0.90 -6.69
N ARG A 43 -12.47 -0.24 -7.27
CA ARG A 43 -12.31 0.52 -8.51
C ARG A 43 -11.57 1.83 -8.32
N ASN A 44 -11.32 2.51 -9.45
CA ASN A 44 -10.58 3.76 -9.44
C ASN A 44 -11.33 4.80 -8.62
N ASN A 45 -10.58 5.52 -7.78
CA ASN A 45 -11.06 6.63 -6.98
C ASN A 45 -12.25 6.27 -6.05
N THR A 46 -12.50 4.97 -5.75
CA THR A 46 -13.73 4.54 -5.06
C THR A 46 -13.97 5.30 -3.74
N PHE A 47 -12.93 5.59 -2.96
CA PHE A 47 -12.97 6.38 -1.73
C PHE A 47 -11.99 7.57 -1.73
N GLU A 48 -11.61 8.07 -2.90
CA GLU A 48 -10.72 9.24 -2.97
C GLU A 48 -11.23 10.37 -2.06
N GLN A 49 -10.37 10.94 -1.21
CA GLN A 49 -10.69 12.03 -0.29
C GLN A 49 -11.82 11.73 0.71
N CYS A 50 -12.02 10.47 1.10
CA CYS A 50 -12.83 10.12 2.28
C CYS A 50 -12.04 10.40 3.56
N THR A 51 -11.91 11.68 3.90
CA THR A 51 -10.97 12.15 4.95
C THR A 51 -11.31 11.69 6.36
N SER A 52 -12.53 11.22 6.63
CA SER A 52 -12.91 10.64 7.94
C SER A 52 -12.93 9.11 7.96
N LEU A 53 -12.62 8.44 6.85
CA LEU A 53 -12.60 6.98 6.77
C LEU A 53 -11.43 6.47 7.60
N THR A 54 -11.72 5.71 8.65
CA THR A 54 -10.71 5.17 9.58
C THR A 54 -10.44 3.69 9.38
N ASN A 55 -11.41 2.94 8.86
CA ASN A 55 -11.33 1.49 8.79
C ASN A 55 -11.92 0.92 7.49
N ILE A 56 -11.14 0.04 6.87
CA ILE A 56 -11.56 -0.77 5.72
C ILE A 56 -11.32 -2.24 6.03
N ILE A 57 -12.36 -3.05 5.84
CA ILE A 57 -12.29 -4.51 5.95
C ILE A 57 -12.70 -5.12 4.61
N ILE A 58 -11.86 -6.01 4.07
CA ILE A 58 -12.15 -6.76 2.85
C ILE A 58 -12.30 -8.23 3.19
N LEU A 59 -13.53 -8.74 3.04
CA LEU A 59 -13.87 -10.13 3.33
C LEU A 59 -13.54 -11.08 2.16
N GLY A 60 -13.22 -10.53 0.98
CA GLY A 60 -12.88 -11.30 -0.21
C GLY A 60 -11.56 -12.06 -0.10
N LYS A 61 -11.48 -13.19 -0.80
CA LYS A 61 -10.28 -14.06 -0.83
C LYS A 61 -9.13 -13.50 -1.64
N SER A 62 -9.41 -12.60 -2.59
CA SER A 62 -8.39 -11.81 -3.28
C SER A 62 -8.98 -10.52 -3.79
N VAL A 63 -8.18 -9.45 -3.78
CA VAL A 63 -8.61 -8.13 -4.21
C VAL A 63 -7.53 -7.40 -5.01
N SER A 64 -7.96 -6.72 -6.07
CA SER A 64 -7.18 -5.70 -6.77
C SER A 64 -7.69 -4.32 -6.41
N ILE A 65 -6.78 -3.36 -6.21
CA ILE A 65 -7.10 -2.00 -5.78
C ILE A 65 -6.67 -1.05 -6.90
N GLY A 66 -7.61 -0.26 -7.42
CA GLY A 66 -7.42 0.59 -8.59
C GLY A 66 -6.67 1.89 -8.30
N TYR A 67 -6.51 2.67 -9.37
CA TYR A 67 -5.90 4.00 -9.33
C TYR A 67 -6.60 4.90 -8.30
N ARG A 68 -5.81 5.51 -7.39
CA ARG A 68 -6.31 6.43 -6.36
C ARG A 68 -7.49 5.92 -5.51
N ALA A 69 -7.68 4.60 -5.38
CA ALA A 69 -8.85 4.04 -4.72
C ALA A 69 -9.09 4.59 -3.30
N PHE A 70 -8.03 4.88 -2.55
CA PHE A 70 -8.04 5.49 -1.21
C PHE A 70 -7.18 6.76 -1.13
N TYR A 71 -6.90 7.41 -2.26
CA TYR A 71 -6.06 8.61 -2.31
C TYR A 71 -6.55 9.68 -1.33
N SER A 72 -5.66 10.18 -0.47
CA SER A 72 -5.96 11.22 0.51
C SER A 72 -7.08 10.84 1.52
N CYS A 73 -7.22 9.54 1.83
CA CYS A 73 -7.95 9.08 3.02
C CYS A 73 -7.10 9.30 4.28
N THR A 74 -6.94 10.57 4.68
CA THR A 74 -5.99 10.99 5.72
C THR A 74 -6.20 10.37 7.10
N SER A 75 -7.42 9.94 7.41
CA SER A 75 -7.74 9.26 8.68
C SER A 75 -7.71 7.73 8.59
N LEU A 76 -7.42 7.14 7.42
CA LEU A 76 -7.44 5.69 7.23
C LEU A 76 -6.23 5.07 7.91
N THR A 77 -6.44 4.61 9.14
CA THR A 77 -5.39 3.99 9.97
C THR A 77 -5.40 2.48 9.88
N ASN A 78 -6.56 1.87 9.62
CA ASN A 78 -6.77 0.43 9.60
C ASN A 78 -7.25 -0.07 8.23
N PHE A 79 -6.47 -0.98 7.64
CA PHE A 79 -6.82 -1.67 6.41
C PHE A 79 -6.58 -3.16 6.60
N THR A 80 -7.64 -3.96 6.54
CA THR A 80 -7.60 -5.41 6.81
C THR A 80 -8.15 -6.19 5.63
N THR A 81 -7.43 -7.22 5.20
CA THR A 81 -7.88 -8.18 4.18
C THR A 81 -7.87 -9.60 4.74
N LEU A 82 -8.92 -10.38 4.47
CA LEU A 82 -8.91 -11.82 4.77
C LEU A 82 -8.18 -12.66 3.70
N GLY A 83 -7.96 -12.05 2.54
CA GLY A 83 -7.32 -12.67 1.38
C GLY A 83 -6.06 -11.94 0.91
N SER A 84 -5.53 -12.37 -0.23
CA SER A 84 -4.33 -11.80 -0.82
C SER A 84 -4.61 -10.61 -1.75
N ILE A 85 -3.73 -9.61 -1.73
CA ILE A 85 -3.74 -8.52 -2.70
C ILE A 85 -2.85 -8.89 -3.89
N SER A 86 -3.36 -8.72 -5.11
CA SER A 86 -2.64 -9.00 -6.35
C SER A 86 -2.23 -7.74 -7.12
N TYR A 87 -2.88 -6.60 -6.85
CA TYR A 87 -2.62 -5.35 -7.54
C TYR A 87 -2.92 -4.14 -6.65
N LEU A 88 -1.99 -3.19 -6.63
CA LEU A 88 -2.15 -1.87 -6.02
C LEU A 88 -1.89 -0.81 -7.08
N GLY A 89 -2.94 -0.13 -7.50
CA GLY A 89 -2.91 0.88 -8.54
C GLY A 89 -2.13 2.12 -8.12
N ARG A 90 -1.77 2.92 -9.13
CA ARG A 90 -1.00 4.16 -8.93
C ARG A 90 -1.71 5.04 -7.90
N GLU A 91 -0.94 5.56 -6.95
CA GLU A 91 -1.40 6.45 -5.87
C GLU A 91 -2.56 5.87 -5.03
N SER A 92 -2.75 4.53 -5.02
CA SER A 92 -3.93 3.90 -4.41
C SER A 92 -4.12 4.21 -2.92
N PHE A 93 -3.04 4.33 -2.14
CA PHE A 93 -3.04 4.73 -0.73
C PHE A 93 -2.19 5.98 -0.46
N SER A 94 -1.85 6.75 -1.49
CA SER A 94 -1.03 7.96 -1.30
C SER A 94 -1.75 8.96 -0.37
N PHE A 95 -1.00 9.55 0.57
CA PHE A 95 -1.51 10.46 1.61
C PHE A 95 -2.52 9.84 2.61
N CYS A 96 -2.53 8.51 2.79
CA CYS A 96 -3.32 7.86 3.83
C CYS A 96 -2.68 7.95 5.24
N GLY A 97 -3.52 7.81 6.26
CA GLY A 97 -3.09 7.77 7.67
C GLY A 97 -2.61 6.40 8.17
N LEU A 98 -2.23 5.48 7.28
CA LEU A 98 -1.90 4.09 7.62
C LEU A 98 -0.72 4.04 8.59
N THR A 99 -0.73 3.06 9.51
CA THR A 99 0.26 2.97 10.61
C THR A 99 1.15 1.74 10.52
N ASN A 100 0.63 0.58 10.85
CA ASN A 100 1.33 -0.70 10.76
C ASN A 100 0.35 -1.72 10.21
N PHE A 101 0.73 -2.44 9.17
CA PHE A 101 -0.10 -3.55 8.69
C PHE A 101 0.74 -4.65 8.05
N THR A 102 0.21 -5.87 8.17
CA THR A 102 0.73 -7.07 7.51
C THR A 102 -0.28 -7.49 6.45
N ILE A 103 0.17 -7.72 5.22
CA ILE A 103 -0.69 -8.14 4.12
C ILE A 103 -0.19 -9.39 3.42
N LEU A 104 -1.14 -10.28 3.13
CA LEU A 104 -0.92 -11.41 2.24
C LEU A 104 -0.93 -10.92 0.81
N VAL A 105 0.04 -11.38 0.02
CA VAL A 105 0.19 -10.98 -1.38
C VAL A 105 0.45 -12.17 -2.27
N ASN A 106 0.01 -12.07 -3.53
CA ASN A 106 0.26 -13.09 -4.53
C ASN A 106 0.54 -12.43 -5.87
N ALA A 107 1.76 -12.60 -6.37
CA ALA A 107 2.22 -12.00 -7.62
C ALA A 107 1.94 -10.49 -7.69
N LEU A 108 2.10 -9.80 -6.55
CA LEU A 108 1.65 -8.42 -6.39
C LEU A 108 2.44 -7.46 -7.28
N ILE A 109 1.72 -6.55 -7.94
CA ILE A 109 2.27 -5.35 -8.56
C ILE A 109 1.89 -4.15 -7.69
N ILE A 110 2.91 -3.44 -7.19
CA ILE A 110 2.77 -2.17 -6.49
C ILE A 110 3.11 -1.07 -7.49
N GLU A 111 2.12 -0.33 -7.94
CA GLU A 111 2.30 0.72 -8.93
C GLU A 111 2.97 1.97 -8.37
N MET A 112 3.28 2.90 -9.28
CA MET A 112 3.90 4.18 -8.97
C MET A 112 3.15 4.92 -7.86
N ASP A 113 3.88 5.39 -6.85
CA ASP A 113 3.35 6.16 -5.72
C ASP A 113 2.24 5.46 -4.91
N ALA A 114 2.03 4.14 -5.05
CA ALA A 114 0.89 3.44 -4.44
C ALA A 114 0.80 3.66 -2.91
N PHE A 115 1.94 3.80 -2.24
CA PHE A 115 2.06 4.11 -0.82
C PHE A 115 2.93 5.36 -0.58
N SER A 116 2.91 6.36 -1.47
CA SER A 116 3.67 7.60 -1.23
C SER A 116 3.08 8.42 -0.08
N ASP A 117 3.93 9.20 0.59
CA ASP A 117 3.53 10.20 1.58
C ASP A 117 2.63 9.63 2.68
N LEU A 118 3.02 8.50 3.27
CA LEU A 118 2.35 7.94 4.44
C LEU A 118 3.02 8.45 5.73
N PRO A 119 2.53 9.54 6.35
CA PRO A 119 3.25 10.21 7.44
C PRO A 119 3.31 9.38 8.72
N ASN A 120 2.39 8.43 8.89
CA ASN A 120 2.26 7.63 10.12
C ASN A 120 2.70 6.17 9.94
N LEU A 121 3.11 5.76 8.72
CA LEU A 121 3.47 4.39 8.46
C LEU A 121 4.82 4.10 9.11
N THR A 122 4.85 3.28 10.16
CA THR A 122 6.08 2.94 10.89
C THR A 122 6.65 1.58 10.49
N SER A 123 5.81 0.64 10.09
CA SER A 123 6.21 -0.70 9.66
C SER A 123 5.25 -1.27 8.62
N ILE A 124 5.78 -2.04 7.66
CA ILE A 124 4.97 -2.82 6.72
C ILE A 124 5.58 -4.20 6.51
N THR A 125 4.72 -5.23 6.54
CA THR A 125 5.10 -6.62 6.27
C THR A 125 4.29 -7.19 5.12
N PHE A 126 4.99 -7.69 4.10
CA PHE A 126 4.41 -8.44 2.99
C PHE A 126 4.71 -9.93 3.18
N ILE A 127 3.69 -10.78 3.06
CA ILE A 127 3.83 -12.24 3.10
C ILE A 127 3.36 -12.79 1.76
N GLY A 128 4.30 -13.32 0.96
CA GLY A 128 4.06 -13.86 -0.37
C GLY A 128 4.96 -13.25 -1.45
N SER A 129 4.58 -13.43 -2.72
CA SER A 129 5.37 -12.98 -3.87
C SER A 129 4.93 -11.60 -4.37
N ILE A 130 5.93 -10.77 -4.68
CA ILE A 130 5.79 -9.46 -5.31
C ILE A 130 6.50 -9.52 -6.66
N ASN A 131 5.78 -9.25 -7.74
CA ASN A 131 6.36 -9.16 -9.07
C ASN A 131 7.12 -7.84 -9.20
N SER A 132 6.50 -6.72 -8.87
CA SER A 132 7.16 -5.43 -8.98
C SER A 132 6.76 -4.46 -7.88
N ILE A 133 7.77 -3.72 -7.41
CA ILE A 133 7.61 -2.50 -6.63
C ILE A 133 8.03 -1.37 -7.56
N ASN A 134 7.08 -0.65 -8.14
CA ASN A 134 7.38 0.35 -9.17
C ASN A 134 7.96 1.63 -8.58
N ASN A 135 8.25 2.60 -9.46
CA ASN A 135 8.94 3.83 -9.09
C ASN A 135 8.18 4.58 -7.97
N TYR A 136 8.91 5.15 -7.02
CA TYR A 136 8.31 5.99 -5.97
C TYR A 136 7.25 5.29 -5.09
N ALA A 137 7.13 3.96 -5.14
CA ALA A 137 6.05 3.22 -4.48
C ALA A 137 5.87 3.55 -2.98
N PHE A 138 6.96 3.79 -2.25
CA PHE A 138 6.99 4.25 -0.86
C PHE A 138 7.75 5.57 -0.72
N HIS A 139 7.68 6.46 -1.71
CA HIS A 139 8.34 7.77 -1.65
C HIS A 139 7.80 8.59 -0.47
N HIS A 140 8.69 9.27 0.25
CA HIS A 140 8.33 10.19 1.34
C HIS A 140 7.58 9.59 2.55
N CYS A 141 7.66 8.27 2.79
CA CYS A 141 7.19 7.69 4.07
C CYS A 141 8.21 7.94 5.19
N THR A 142 8.26 9.18 5.67
CA THR A 142 9.30 9.68 6.60
C THR A 142 9.36 8.95 7.94
N SER A 143 8.24 8.39 8.40
CA SER A 143 8.13 7.61 9.64
C SER A 143 8.46 6.12 9.49
N LEU A 144 8.68 5.63 8.27
CA LEU A 144 8.87 4.20 8.01
C LEU A 144 10.23 3.75 8.56
N THR A 145 10.18 2.87 9.56
CA THR A 145 11.37 2.34 10.24
C THR A 145 11.73 0.94 9.75
N ASN A 146 10.71 0.14 9.41
CA ASN A 146 10.84 -1.28 9.08
C ASN A 146 10.06 -1.64 7.81
N VAL A 147 10.72 -2.28 6.85
CA VAL A 147 10.07 -2.97 5.73
C VAL A 147 10.49 -4.43 5.75
N THR A 148 9.51 -5.33 5.81
CA THR A 148 9.76 -6.77 5.77
C THR A 148 9.00 -7.41 4.61
N ILE A 149 9.71 -8.16 3.76
CA ILE A 149 9.10 -8.94 2.69
C ILE A 149 9.50 -10.40 2.89
N ILE A 150 8.53 -11.20 3.33
CA ILE A 150 8.63 -12.65 3.53
C ILE A 150 8.14 -13.32 2.24
N GLY A 151 9.06 -13.59 1.33
CA GLY A 151 8.80 -14.18 0.02
C GLY A 151 9.77 -13.67 -1.03
N SER A 152 9.31 -13.53 -2.27
CA SER A 152 10.11 -13.10 -3.41
C SER A 152 9.73 -11.71 -3.90
N VAL A 153 10.69 -10.95 -4.41
CA VAL A 153 10.47 -9.65 -5.07
C VAL A 153 11.24 -9.68 -6.38
N THR A 154 10.59 -9.56 -7.55
CA THR A 154 11.33 -9.66 -8.82
C THR A 154 12.06 -8.36 -9.16
N SER A 155 11.39 -7.21 -9.04
CA SER A 155 11.99 -5.91 -9.38
C SER A 155 11.59 -4.79 -8.42
N ILE A 156 12.53 -3.88 -8.16
CA ILE A 156 12.35 -2.66 -7.38
C ILE A 156 12.69 -1.47 -8.26
N GLY A 157 11.77 -0.51 -8.39
CA GLY A 157 11.85 0.64 -9.28
C GLY A 157 12.72 1.77 -8.74
N LYS A 158 12.84 2.82 -9.56
CA LYS A 158 13.56 4.05 -9.23
C LYS A 158 12.93 4.70 -8.00
N GLU A 159 13.75 5.08 -7.03
CA GLU A 159 13.30 5.83 -5.84
C GLU A 159 12.15 5.14 -5.07
N ALA A 160 11.96 3.83 -5.22
CA ALA A 160 10.84 3.09 -4.62
C ALA A 160 10.79 3.20 -3.09
N PHE A 161 11.94 3.26 -2.43
CA PHE A 161 12.13 3.40 -0.98
C PHE A 161 13.02 4.61 -0.71
N SER A 162 12.52 5.80 -1.05
CA SER A 162 13.29 7.03 -1.02
C SER A 162 12.67 8.11 -0.12
N TRP A 163 13.50 9.07 0.27
CA TRP A 163 13.13 10.19 1.13
C TRP A 163 12.69 9.77 2.54
N PHE A 164 13.19 8.63 3.00
CA PHE A 164 13.03 8.21 4.38
C PHE A 164 13.95 8.99 5.30
N THR A 165 13.42 9.41 6.44
CA THR A 165 14.19 10.05 7.51
C THR A 165 14.41 9.13 8.71
N SER A 166 13.64 8.04 8.83
CA SER A 166 13.62 7.18 10.03
C SER A 166 13.93 5.70 9.75
N LEU A 167 14.24 5.32 8.51
CA LEU A 167 14.43 3.93 8.13
C LEU A 167 15.67 3.32 8.80
N THR A 168 15.46 2.24 9.55
CA THR A 168 16.53 1.50 10.23
C THR A 168 16.74 0.10 9.65
N ASN A 169 15.70 -0.52 9.11
CA ASN A 169 15.76 -1.90 8.65
C ASN A 169 14.91 -2.16 7.38
N ILE A 170 15.51 -2.84 6.41
CA ILE A 170 14.82 -3.45 5.27
C ILE A 170 15.27 -4.90 5.16
N ALA A 171 14.32 -5.81 5.31
CA ALA A 171 14.51 -7.24 5.14
C ALA A 171 13.72 -7.73 3.94
N ILE A 172 14.42 -8.23 2.91
CA ILE A 172 13.83 -8.84 1.72
C ILE A 172 14.41 -10.24 1.60
N THR A 173 13.59 -11.27 1.78
CA THR A 173 14.08 -12.66 1.91
C THR A 173 14.30 -13.40 0.58
N GLY A 174 13.89 -12.81 -0.55
CA GLY A 174 13.94 -13.44 -1.86
C GLY A 174 14.92 -12.80 -2.83
N ASN A 175 15.10 -13.44 -3.99
CA ASN A 175 15.98 -12.95 -5.05
C ASN A 175 15.36 -11.76 -5.77
N VAL A 176 16.04 -10.61 -5.75
CA VAL A 176 15.68 -9.42 -6.53
C VAL A 176 16.53 -9.37 -7.79
N ASN A 177 15.87 -9.36 -8.95
CA ASN A 177 16.52 -9.40 -10.27
C ASN A 177 16.90 -8.01 -10.79
N SER A 178 16.17 -6.96 -10.38
CA SER A 178 16.42 -5.58 -10.83
C SER A 178 16.15 -4.58 -9.72
N ILE A 179 17.06 -3.61 -9.58
CA ILE A 179 16.96 -2.49 -8.63
C ILE A 179 17.20 -1.20 -9.41
N GLY A 180 16.22 -0.30 -9.40
CA GLY A 180 16.26 0.99 -10.08
C GLY A 180 17.13 2.02 -9.38
N ASP A 181 17.40 3.12 -10.07
CA ASP A 181 18.22 4.22 -9.55
C ASP A 181 17.65 4.76 -8.24
N ARG A 182 18.53 5.00 -7.25
CA ARG A 182 18.16 5.52 -5.92
C ARG A 182 17.02 4.76 -5.23
N ALA A 183 16.82 3.47 -5.56
CA ALA A 183 15.73 2.66 -5.01
C ALA A 183 15.68 2.70 -3.47
N PHE A 184 16.83 2.84 -2.79
CA PHE A 184 16.96 2.96 -1.32
C PHE A 184 17.67 4.26 -0.91
N TYR A 185 17.07 5.42 -1.23
CA TYR A 185 17.66 6.73 -0.93
C TYR A 185 17.14 7.30 0.40
N ILE A 186 17.96 7.25 1.46
CA ILE A 186 17.59 7.68 2.83
C ILE A 186 18.27 9.01 3.15
N LEU A 187 17.52 9.98 3.67
CA LEU A 187 17.99 11.37 3.88
C LEU A 187 18.93 11.52 5.08
N GLN A 188 18.92 10.59 6.04
CA GLN A 188 19.69 10.72 7.28
C GLN A 188 21.22 10.74 7.11
N THR A 189 21.78 10.47 5.91
CA THR A 189 23.26 10.47 5.73
C THR A 189 23.83 11.12 4.49
N ASN A 190 23.06 11.78 3.60
CA ASN A 190 23.58 12.26 2.31
C ASN A 190 24.39 11.17 1.53
N LYS A 191 24.09 9.89 1.75
CA LYS A 191 24.77 8.77 1.08
C LYS A 191 23.76 7.96 0.30
N CYS A 192 24.01 7.77 -0.99
CA CYS A 192 23.41 6.68 -1.75
C CYS A 192 23.91 5.37 -1.10
N TYR A 193 23.03 4.65 -0.42
CA TYR A 193 23.44 3.46 0.30
C TYR A 193 23.74 2.34 -0.67
N ASN A 194 25.03 2.03 -0.79
CA ASN A 194 25.46 0.78 -1.38
C ASN A 194 25.06 -0.38 -0.44
N HIS A 195 24.61 -1.48 -1.04
CA HIS A 195 24.07 -2.73 -0.50
C HIS A 195 24.82 -3.43 0.67
N ARG A 196 25.87 -2.84 1.25
CA ARG A 196 26.74 -3.45 2.27
C ARG A 196 26.64 -2.83 3.68
N LYS A 197 25.85 -1.77 3.89
CA LYS A 197 25.93 -0.97 5.14
C LYS A 197 24.72 -1.04 6.09
N TYR A 198 23.64 -1.67 5.67
CA TYR A 198 22.57 -2.12 6.55
C TYR A 198 22.60 -3.65 6.59
N ASN A 199 21.96 -4.25 7.60
CA ASN A 199 21.64 -5.67 7.65
C ASN A 199 20.63 -6.05 6.55
N ILE A 200 20.94 -5.71 5.30
CA ILE A 200 20.28 -6.21 4.11
C ILE A 200 20.79 -7.63 3.97
N TYR A 201 20.15 -8.54 4.70
CA TYR A 201 20.43 -9.97 4.58
C TYR A 201 19.92 -10.44 3.22
N TRP A 202 20.68 -10.18 2.16
CA TRP A 202 20.64 -11.02 0.98
C TRP A 202 21.21 -12.36 1.42
N LYS A 203 20.37 -13.33 1.79
CA LYS A 203 20.80 -14.73 1.82
C LYS A 203 21.15 -15.07 0.37
N ARG A 204 22.42 -14.88 -0.01
CA ARG A 204 22.99 -15.47 -1.22
C ARG A 204 22.97 -16.98 -1.00
N SER A 205 22.02 -17.66 -1.60
CA SER A 205 22.18 -19.10 -1.85
C SER A 205 23.20 -19.24 -2.98
N ILE A 206 24.22 -20.04 -2.68
CA ILE A 206 25.35 -20.43 -3.53
C ILE A 206 24.84 -21.06 -4.82
#